data_AF-C6CDE0-F1
#
_entry.id   AF-C6CDE0-F1
#
_cell.length_a   1.000
_cell.length_b   1.000
_cell.length_c   1.000
_cell.angle_alpha   90.00
_cell.angle_beta   90.00
_cell.angle_gamma   90.00
#
_symmetry.space_group_name_H-M   'P 1'
#
loop_
_entity.id
_entity.type
_entity.pdbx_description
1 polymer ?
#
loop_
_entity_poly.entity_id
_entity_poly.type
_entity_poly.pdbx_seq_one_letter_code
_entity_poly.pdbx_strand_id
1 'polypeptide(L)'
;MFIDLKEKMVSVLSRIRERGYGPSEAVEHIIQSLGSRYNDVSKVNVLTPSLLADVIYTVYQEETSPLEIASILRALGYAARDVATGLHQQFPQLAPDEVGSFIMDDDVYPGIDRKILMDALSYAGFTRQECDQAAGILYS
;
A
#
# COMPACT_ATOMS: atom_id res chain seq x y z
N MET A 1 -2.84 20.53 -9.12
CA MET A 1 -3.39 19.43 -9.92
C MET A 1 -3.39 18.09 -9.17
N PHE A 2 -2.28 17.57 -8.61
CA PHE A 2 -2.32 16.37 -7.74
C PHE A 2 -2.90 16.64 -6.34
N ILE A 3 -2.65 17.83 -5.77
CA ILE A 3 -3.21 18.29 -4.49
C ILE A 3 -4.75 18.22 -4.51
N ASP A 4 -5.37 18.67 -5.60
CA ASP A 4 -6.84 18.69 -5.75
C ASP A 4 -7.47 17.30 -5.73
N LEU A 5 -6.76 16.26 -6.20
CA LEU A 5 -7.26 14.89 -6.16
C LEU A 5 -7.13 14.31 -4.75
N LYS A 6 -5.96 14.46 -4.12
CA LYS A 6 -5.73 14.01 -2.74
C LYS A 6 -6.79 14.59 -1.80
N GLU A 7 -6.99 15.90 -1.83
CA GLU A 7 -7.96 16.59 -0.96
C GLU A 7 -9.40 16.09 -1.19
N LYS A 8 -9.79 15.85 -2.45
CA LYS A 8 -11.09 15.26 -2.77
C LYS A 8 -11.24 13.85 -2.22
N MET A 9 -10.21 13.01 -2.39
CA MET A 9 -10.23 11.64 -1.85
C MET A 9 -10.34 11.68 -0.33
N VAL A 10 -9.46 12.43 0.35
CA VAL A 10 -9.53 12.63 1.82
C VAL A 10 -10.94 13.05 2.24
N SER A 11 -11.54 14.04 1.57
CA SER A 11 -12.91 14.48 1.89
C SER A 11 -13.95 13.36 1.74
N VAL A 12 -13.82 12.51 0.72
CA VAL A 12 -14.71 11.37 0.50
C VAL A 12 -14.50 10.30 1.57
N LEU A 13 -13.26 9.86 1.84
CA LEU A 13 -13.00 8.86 2.87
C LEU A 13 -13.40 9.35 4.25
N SER A 14 -13.16 10.62 4.60
CA SER A 14 -13.58 11.17 5.91
C SER A 14 -15.09 11.05 6.10
N ARG A 15 -15.90 11.33 5.07
CA ARG A 15 -17.36 11.14 5.12
C ARG A 15 -17.77 9.67 5.22
N ILE A 16 -16.97 8.76 4.67
CA ILE A 16 -17.21 7.33 4.78
C ILE A 16 -16.84 6.84 6.19
N ARG A 17 -15.71 7.28 6.74
CA ARG A 17 -15.29 7.05 8.14
C ARG A 17 -16.33 7.56 9.14
N GLU A 18 -16.90 8.75 8.92
CA GLU A 18 -17.99 9.29 9.75
C GLU A 18 -19.25 8.41 9.79
N ARG A 19 -19.43 7.55 8.79
CA ARG A 19 -20.53 6.56 8.74
C ARG A 19 -20.16 5.23 9.42
N GLY A 20 -18.97 5.12 10.01
CA GLY A 20 -18.50 3.97 10.78
C GLY A 20 -17.72 2.92 9.99
N TYR A 21 -17.36 3.19 8.72
CA TYR A 21 -16.62 2.25 7.88
C TYR A 21 -15.12 2.29 8.16
N GLY A 22 -14.49 1.11 8.21
CA GLY A 22 -13.05 0.94 8.34
C GLY A 22 -12.28 1.30 7.06
N PRO A 23 -10.93 1.31 7.12
CA PRO A 23 -10.06 1.69 6.01
C PRO A 23 -10.33 0.88 4.73
N SER A 24 -10.40 -0.45 4.87
CA SER A 24 -10.65 -1.37 3.74
C SER A 24 -12.00 -1.10 3.07
N GLU A 25 -13.07 -1.01 3.86
CA GLU A 25 -14.43 -0.75 3.36
C GLU A 25 -14.53 0.63 2.69
N ALA A 26 -13.89 1.65 3.27
CA ALA A 26 -13.91 2.99 2.70
C ALA A 26 -13.22 3.06 1.34
N VAL A 27 -12.10 2.35 1.19
CA VAL A 27 -11.41 2.24 -0.09
C VAL A 27 -12.28 1.49 -1.10
N GLU A 28 -12.93 0.38 -0.72
CA GLU A 28 -13.89 -0.31 -1.60
C GLU A 28 -15.00 0.62 -2.08
N HIS A 29 -15.56 1.45 -1.19
CA HIS A 29 -16.56 2.46 -1.56
C HIS A 29 -16.04 3.47 -2.58
N ILE A 30 -14.77 3.90 -2.49
CA ILE A 30 -14.17 4.76 -3.52
C ILE A 30 -14.14 4.02 -4.85
N ILE A 31 -13.65 2.78 -4.90
CA ILE A 31 -13.56 2.01 -6.14
C ILE A 31 -14.93 1.85 -6.78
N GLN A 32 -15.93 1.45 -5.97
CA GLN A 32 -17.31 1.30 -6.41
C GLN A 32 -17.86 2.61 -6.95
N SER A 33 -17.54 3.74 -6.29
CA SER A 33 -17.96 5.08 -6.72
C SER A 33 -17.25 5.58 -7.99
N LEU A 34 -15.99 5.17 -8.20
CA LEU A 34 -15.20 5.43 -9.40
C LEU A 34 -15.63 4.53 -10.58
N GLY A 35 -16.42 3.51 -10.27
CA GLY A 35 -17.28 2.81 -11.20
C GLY A 35 -16.79 1.41 -11.49
N SER A 36 -17.73 0.46 -11.41
CA SER A 36 -18.13 -0.63 -12.34
C SER A 36 -17.43 -0.82 -13.71
N ARG A 37 -16.28 -0.21 -13.98
CA ARG A 37 -15.45 -0.29 -15.20
C ARG A 37 -14.01 -0.72 -14.93
N TYR A 38 -13.54 -0.67 -13.68
CA TYR A 38 -12.19 -1.07 -13.32
C TYR A 38 -12.25 -2.28 -12.39
N ASN A 39 -12.11 -3.48 -12.97
CA ASN A 39 -11.84 -4.71 -12.18
C ASN A 39 -10.43 -4.69 -11.56
N ASP A 40 -9.63 -3.66 -11.82
CA ASP A 40 -8.22 -3.60 -11.47
C ASP A 40 -7.81 -2.13 -11.31
N VAL A 41 -7.77 -1.67 -10.05
CA VAL A 41 -7.55 -0.26 -9.68
C VAL A 41 -6.11 0.18 -10.02
N SER A 42 -5.18 -0.78 -10.04
CA SER A 42 -3.79 -0.57 -10.48
C SER A 42 -3.68 0.02 -11.90
N LYS A 43 -4.71 -0.14 -12.74
CA LYS A 43 -4.76 0.40 -14.12
C LYS A 43 -5.23 1.85 -14.19
N VAL A 44 -5.76 2.39 -13.10
CA VAL A 44 -6.12 3.80 -13.01
C VAL A 44 -4.83 4.57 -12.73
N ASN A 45 -4.18 5.05 -13.80
CA ASN A 45 -2.85 5.68 -13.76
C ASN A 45 -2.69 6.88 -12.79
N VAL A 46 -3.81 7.39 -12.25
CA VAL A 46 -3.84 8.51 -11.30
C VAL A 46 -3.91 8.02 -9.84
N LEU A 47 -4.41 6.80 -9.59
CA LEU A 47 -4.42 6.17 -8.28
C LEU A 47 -3.11 5.41 -8.13
N THR A 48 -2.09 6.07 -7.59
CA THR A 48 -0.83 5.40 -7.27
C THR A 48 -0.90 4.76 -5.88
N PRO A 49 -0.12 3.71 -5.60
CA PRO A 49 -0.07 3.09 -4.27
C PRO A 49 0.26 4.10 -3.18
N SER A 50 1.21 5.00 -3.46
CA SER A 50 1.63 6.04 -2.54
C SER A 50 0.52 7.05 -2.24
N LEU A 51 -0.25 7.47 -3.26
CA LEU A 51 -1.38 8.37 -3.05
C LEU A 51 -2.44 7.71 -2.18
N LEU A 52 -2.73 6.43 -2.42
CA LEU A 52 -3.71 5.69 -1.62
C LEU A 52 -3.23 5.48 -0.19
N ALA A 53 -1.98 5.06 0.01
CA ALA A 53 -1.39 4.91 1.34
C ALA A 53 -1.45 6.22 2.14
N ASP A 54 -1.10 7.35 1.49
CA ASP A 54 -1.16 8.69 2.07
C ASP A 54 -2.59 9.12 2.41
N VAL A 55 -3.54 8.91 1.51
CA VAL A 55 -4.96 9.25 1.74
C VAL A 55 -5.55 8.42 2.87
N ILE A 56 -5.31 7.10 2.89
CA ILE A 56 -5.80 6.20 3.93
C ILE A 56 -5.21 6.63 5.28
N TYR A 57 -3.89 6.78 5.36
CA TYR A 57 -3.22 7.19 6.58
C TYR A 57 -3.65 8.59 7.04
N THR A 58 -3.89 9.53 6.12
CA THR A 58 -4.37 10.87 6.49
C THR A 58 -5.74 10.81 7.18
N VAL A 59 -6.63 9.91 6.75
CA VAL A 59 -8.02 9.85 7.21
C VAL A 59 -8.17 9.01 8.46
N TYR A 60 -7.46 7.88 8.53
CA TYR A 60 -7.57 6.90 9.61
C TYR A 60 -6.42 7.00 10.64
N GLN A 61 -5.30 7.64 10.26
CA GLN A 61 -4.17 7.93 11.15
C GLN A 61 -3.68 6.68 11.88
N GLU A 62 -3.55 6.76 13.21
CA GLU A 62 -3.05 5.69 14.07
C GLU A 62 -3.97 4.45 14.12
N GLU A 63 -5.19 4.54 13.56
CA GLU A 63 -6.08 3.38 13.45
C GLU A 63 -5.63 2.40 12.36
N THR A 64 -4.75 2.81 11.44
CA THR A 64 -4.31 1.96 10.32
C THR A 64 -2.82 1.62 10.43
N SER A 65 -2.54 0.31 10.51
CA SER A 65 -1.17 -0.20 10.55
C SER A 65 -0.54 -0.25 9.13
N PRO A 66 0.81 -0.27 9.03
CA PRO A 66 1.47 -0.51 7.75
C PRO A 66 1.03 -1.81 7.07
N LEU A 67 0.79 -2.88 7.84
CA LEU A 67 0.30 -4.16 7.33
C LEU A 67 -1.11 -4.04 6.73
N GLU A 68 -2.00 -3.27 7.37
CA GLU A 68 -3.35 -3.05 6.85
C GLU A 68 -3.31 -2.26 5.54
N ILE A 69 -2.46 -1.23 5.44
CA ILE A 69 -2.24 -0.51 4.17
C ILE A 69 -1.70 -1.47 3.10
N ALA A 70 -0.74 -2.33 3.45
CA ALA A 70 -0.19 -3.31 2.51
C ALA A 70 -1.27 -4.25 1.95
N SER A 71 -2.12 -4.76 2.85
CA SER A 71 -3.24 -5.65 2.53
C SER A 71 -4.29 -4.96 1.66
N ILE A 72 -4.62 -3.70 1.95
CA ILE A 72 -5.52 -2.89 1.12
C ILE A 72 -4.92 -2.70 -0.27
N LEU A 73 -3.67 -2.25 -0.38
CA LEU A 73 -3.02 -2.05 -1.68
C LEU A 73 -2.95 -3.35 -2.48
N ARG A 74 -2.71 -4.49 -1.83
CA ARG A 74 -2.80 -5.80 -2.46
C ARG A 74 -4.20 -6.09 -3.00
N ALA A 75 -5.24 -5.90 -2.19
CA ALA A 75 -6.63 -6.12 -2.58
C ALA A 75 -7.05 -5.25 -3.78
N LEU A 76 -6.41 -4.08 -3.95
CA LEU A 76 -6.58 -3.20 -5.11
C LEU A 76 -5.88 -3.67 -6.40
N GLY A 77 -5.08 -4.75 -6.31
CA GLY A 77 -4.39 -5.34 -7.45
C GLY A 77 -3.01 -4.75 -7.74
N TYR A 78 -2.45 -3.93 -6.85
CA TYR A 78 -1.05 -3.50 -6.99
C TYR A 78 -0.11 -4.70 -6.91
N ALA A 79 1.08 -4.60 -7.50
CA ALA A 79 2.13 -5.62 -7.41
C ALA A 79 3.03 -5.38 -6.18
N ALA A 80 3.82 -6.38 -5.79
CA ALA A 80 4.64 -6.31 -4.57
C ALA A 80 5.58 -5.11 -4.56
N ARG A 81 6.18 -4.76 -5.70
CA ARG A 81 7.01 -3.56 -5.86
C ARG A 81 6.26 -2.26 -5.56
N ASP A 82 5.00 -2.19 -5.98
CA ASP A 82 4.16 -1.01 -5.88
C ASP A 82 3.68 -0.84 -4.43
N VAL A 83 3.35 -1.96 -3.77
CA VAL A 83 3.06 -2.02 -2.33
C VAL A 83 4.30 -1.60 -1.52
N ALA A 84 5.48 -2.15 -1.82
CA ALA A 84 6.74 -1.80 -1.16
C ALA A 84 7.04 -0.31 -1.26
N THR A 85 6.90 0.28 -2.45
CA THR A 85 7.06 1.73 -2.67
C THR A 85 6.04 2.53 -1.86
N GLY A 86 4.77 2.12 -1.85
CA GLY A 86 3.72 2.80 -1.09
C GLY A 86 4.03 2.81 0.42
N LEU A 87 4.46 1.67 0.97
CA LEU A 87 4.84 1.54 2.37
C LEU A 87 6.07 2.38 2.71
N HIS A 88 7.15 2.28 1.93
CA HIS A 88 8.38 3.02 2.22
C HIS A 88 8.18 4.54 2.12
N GLN A 89 7.35 5.02 1.18
CA GLN A 89 7.05 6.44 1.08
C GLN A 89 6.16 6.93 2.22
N GLN A 90 5.20 6.12 2.64
CA GLN A 90 4.28 6.49 3.73
C GLN A 90 4.94 6.39 5.11
N PHE A 91 5.84 5.42 5.28
CA PHE A 91 6.53 5.10 6.52
C PHE A 91 8.05 5.03 6.25
N PRO A 92 8.71 6.18 6.01
CA PRO A 92 10.13 6.23 5.67
C PRO A 92 11.05 5.75 6.80
N GLN A 93 10.52 5.58 8.01
CA GLN A 93 11.25 5.02 9.15
C GLN A 93 11.32 3.49 9.17
N LEU A 94 10.52 2.80 8.35
CA LEU A 94 10.53 1.34 8.30
C LEU A 94 11.83 0.83 7.70
N ALA A 95 12.46 -0.12 8.37
CA ALA A 95 13.59 -0.85 7.84
C ALA A 95 13.17 -1.77 6.68
N PRO A 96 14.08 -2.12 5.76
CA PRO A 96 13.76 -2.97 4.62
C PRO A 96 13.25 -4.37 5.01
N ASP A 97 13.69 -4.91 6.14
CA ASP A 97 13.18 -6.18 6.70
C ASP A 97 11.76 -6.05 7.27
N GLU A 98 11.42 -4.91 7.88
CA GLU A 98 10.04 -4.64 8.30
C GLU A 98 9.11 -4.52 7.09
N VAL A 99 9.49 -3.72 6.07
CA VAL A 99 8.73 -3.63 4.81
C VAL A 99 8.61 -5.00 4.15
N GLY A 100 9.69 -5.77 4.14
CA GLY A 100 9.71 -7.11 3.57
C GLY A 100 8.79 -8.08 4.31
N SER A 101 8.73 -8.00 5.65
CA SER A 101 7.84 -8.83 6.46
C SER A 101 6.36 -8.54 6.16
N PHE A 102 5.97 -7.27 5.97
CA PHE A 102 4.60 -6.92 5.60
C PHE A 102 4.25 -7.39 4.18
N ILE A 103 5.20 -7.42 3.26
CA ILE A 103 4.98 -7.94 1.91
C ILE A 103 4.80 -9.46 1.92
N MET A 104 5.56 -10.16 2.76
CA MET A 104 5.52 -11.62 2.88
C MET A 104 4.33 -12.16 3.67
N ASP A 105 3.59 -11.27 4.34
CA ASP A 105 2.41 -11.64 5.11
C ASP A 105 1.38 -12.39 4.25
N ASP A 106 0.68 -13.34 4.88
CA ASP A 106 -0.26 -14.23 4.22
C ASP A 106 -1.45 -13.49 3.57
N ASP A 107 -1.82 -12.33 4.12
CA ASP A 107 -2.88 -11.48 3.58
C ASP A 107 -2.39 -10.57 2.44
N VAL A 108 -1.07 -10.53 2.17
CA VAL A 108 -0.45 -9.64 1.19
C VAL A 108 0.15 -10.44 0.01
N TYR A 109 1.31 -11.09 0.16
CA TYR A 109 1.87 -11.97 -0.87
C TYR A 109 2.40 -13.27 -0.25
N PRO A 110 1.50 -14.23 0.03
CA PRO A 110 1.89 -15.49 0.65
C PRO A 110 2.91 -16.22 -0.22
N GLY A 111 4.04 -16.59 0.39
CA GLY A 111 5.10 -17.34 -0.27
C GLY A 111 5.73 -16.62 -1.46
N ILE A 112 5.76 -15.28 -1.45
CA ILE A 112 6.51 -14.50 -2.44
C ILE A 112 7.95 -15.03 -2.57
N ASP A 113 8.47 -15.09 -3.79
CA ASP A 113 9.83 -15.58 -4.02
C ASP A 113 10.86 -14.55 -3.56
N ARG A 114 11.99 -15.03 -3.03
CA ARG A 114 13.09 -14.18 -2.52
C ARG A 114 13.54 -13.14 -3.54
N LYS A 115 13.65 -13.51 -4.82
CA LYS A 115 14.06 -12.59 -5.88
C LYS A 115 12.99 -11.52 -6.11
N ILE A 116 11.72 -11.91 -6.12
CA ILE A 116 10.61 -10.96 -6.30
C ILE A 116 10.55 -9.97 -5.13
N LEU A 117 10.78 -10.43 -3.89
CA LEU A 117 10.86 -9.54 -2.73
C LEU A 117 12.03 -8.56 -2.86
N MET A 118 13.22 -9.05 -3.22
CA MET A 118 14.39 -8.19 -3.41
C MET A 118 14.17 -7.14 -4.52
N ASP A 119 13.55 -7.53 -5.63
CA ASP A 119 13.18 -6.61 -6.71
C ASP A 119 12.19 -5.56 -6.20
N ALA A 120 11.23 -5.95 -5.35
CA ALA A 120 10.26 -5.03 -4.75
C ALA A 120 10.92 -4.01 -3.80
N LEU A 121 11.79 -4.47 -2.89
CA LEU A 121 12.53 -3.61 -1.97
C LEU A 121 13.47 -2.65 -2.71
N SER A 122 14.16 -3.14 -3.75
CA SER A 122 15.02 -2.30 -4.57
C SER A 122 14.21 -1.22 -5.30
N TYR A 123 13.03 -1.57 -5.82
CA TYR A 123 12.12 -0.61 -6.47
C TYR A 123 11.55 0.42 -5.48
N ALA A 124 11.38 0.04 -4.21
CA ALA A 124 11.02 0.96 -3.14
C ALA A 124 12.12 1.98 -2.80
N GLY A 125 13.36 1.76 -3.27
CA GLY A 125 14.48 2.69 -3.08
C GLY A 125 15.52 2.25 -2.06
N PHE A 126 15.40 1.02 -1.51
CA PHE A 126 16.43 0.46 -0.64
C PHE A 126 17.67 0.08 -1.46
N THR A 127 18.85 0.20 -0.84
CA THR A 127 20.11 -0.19 -1.45
C THR A 127 20.20 -1.70 -1.62
N ARG A 128 21.08 -2.15 -2.53
CA ARG A 128 21.30 -3.58 -2.76
C ARG A 128 21.70 -4.33 -1.49
N GLN A 129 22.59 -3.73 -0.68
CA GLN A 129 23.05 -4.33 0.56
C GLN A 129 21.91 -4.50 1.58
N GLU A 130 21.06 -3.48 1.73
CA GLU A 130 19.87 -3.53 2.58
C GLU A 130 18.89 -4.61 2.12
N CYS A 131 18.63 -4.71 0.82
CA CYS A 131 17.77 -5.74 0.25
C CYS A 131 18.33 -7.15 0.50
N ASP A 132 19.64 -7.35 0.28
CA ASP A 132 20.32 -8.63 0.51
C ASP A 132 20.25 -9.05 1.99
N GLN A 133 20.45 -8.10 2.92
CA GLN A 133 20.37 -8.34 4.36
C GLN A 133 18.94 -8.67 4.79
N ALA A 134 17.95 -7.88 4.38
CA ALA A 134 16.54 -8.13 4.68
C ALA A 134 16.08 -9.49 4.15
N ALA A 135 16.39 -9.80 2.89
CA ALA A 135 16.06 -11.10 2.30
C ALA A 135 16.87 -12.26 2.92
N GLY A 136 17.99 -11.99 3.57
CA GLY A 136 18.74 -12.97 4.37
C GLY A 136 18.03 -13.28 5.68
N ILE A 137 17.51 -12.27 6.36
CA ILE A 137 16.77 -12.40 7.64
C ILE A 137 15.41 -13.09 7.41
N LEU A 138 14.71 -12.71 6.34
CA LEU A 138 13.33 -13.14 6.12
C LEU A 138 13.20 -14.57 5.52
N TYR A 139 14.27 -15.09 4.91
CA TYR A 139 14.29 -16.43 4.29
C TYR A 139 15.31 -17.37 4.95
N SER A 140 15.84 -17.02 6.12
CA SER A 140 16.70 -17.91 6.91
C SER A 140 15.88 -18.99 7.63
#